data_AF-A0A2T4J668-F1
#
_entry.id   AF-A0A2T4J668-F1
#
_cell.length_a   1.000
_cell.length_b   1.000
_cell.length_c   1.000
_cell.angle_alpha   90.00
_cell.angle_beta   90.00
_cell.angle_gamma   90.00
#
_symmetry.space_group_name_H-M   'P 1'
#
loop_
_entity.id
_entity.type
_entity.pdbx_description
1 polymer ?
#
loop_
_entity_poly.entity_id
_entity_poly.type
_entity_poly.pdbx_seq_one_letter_code
_entity_poly.pdbx_strand_id
1 'polypeptide(L)'
;MPQTSSLAARGIAVAFDARGGQITRLTITDEGAAISPLHHAPWTEDEVPAEAPPHQRRLGGDFLAAPMGASPAGLHGLAANGTWVPTPAGPGILRAILSGEVQGATLVKELSVSDDHPFLYQRHLFIGGTGSLPVSNHAMISVPNGAKLSFSRKRWFETLAEPLEAAPTRGRSRLAYPRRSEDPAEFPAADGGSVNLHRYPWGDAHEDFVSAVEDPASRLGWTAVVRPQEGDLFLSLRNARRLPMTMLWHSNGGRDYAPWNGRHRGCLGVEEGAALPNLGLSARETPDPLTAAGQPGLVTLDPMGTVEVRHILGAIRWSAGQAVAGVMLDGDTLTVTGDWGAERKLPIRGGWLGLEDTPAAAAPKKAALDWDL
;
A
#
# COMPACT_ATOMS: atom_id res chain seq x y z
N MET A 1 -17.47 6.73 21.67
CA MET A 1 -16.96 7.94 20.97
C MET A 1 -15.78 7.50 20.12
N PRO A 2 -15.65 7.95 18.85
CA PRO A 2 -14.45 7.70 18.05
C PRO A 2 -13.23 8.27 18.77
N GLN A 3 -12.20 7.44 19.01
CA GLN A 3 -10.94 7.93 19.52
C GLN A 3 -10.08 8.35 18.33
N THR A 4 -10.20 9.62 17.95
CA THR A 4 -9.34 10.24 16.95
C THR A 4 -8.13 10.85 17.63
N SER A 5 -6.98 10.72 17.01
CA SER A 5 -5.73 11.34 17.43
C SER A 5 -5.09 12.02 16.24
N SER A 6 -4.22 12.99 16.49
CA SER A 6 -3.51 13.67 15.42
C SER A 6 -2.03 13.75 15.74
N LEU A 7 -1.24 13.85 14.68
CA LEU A 7 0.19 13.99 14.70
C LEU A 7 0.56 15.08 13.70
N ALA A 8 1.45 16.00 14.07
CA ALA A 8 1.86 17.08 13.18
C ALA A 8 3.33 17.47 13.40
N ALA A 9 3.90 18.06 12.36
CA ALA A 9 5.17 18.76 12.36
C ALA A 9 5.04 19.95 11.39
N ARG A 10 6.04 20.83 11.32
CA ARG A 10 6.01 21.93 10.36
C ARG A 10 5.88 21.39 8.93
N GLY A 11 4.84 21.82 8.23
CA GLY A 11 4.54 21.40 6.86
C GLY A 11 3.76 20.09 6.71
N ILE A 12 3.39 19.38 7.79
CA ILE A 12 2.66 18.10 7.68
C ILE A 12 1.74 17.85 8.88
N ALA A 13 0.53 17.37 8.61
CA ALA A 13 -0.45 16.97 9.61
C ALA A 13 -1.15 15.66 9.23
N VAL A 14 -1.37 14.80 10.22
CA VAL A 14 -1.92 13.45 10.07
C VAL A 14 -3.04 13.26 11.08
N ALA A 15 -4.19 12.74 10.63
CA ALA A 15 -5.28 12.31 11.48
C ALA A 15 -5.36 10.79 11.51
N PHE A 16 -5.54 10.24 12.70
CA PHE A 16 -5.59 8.80 12.99
C PHE A 16 -6.93 8.46 13.66
N ASP A 17 -7.61 7.43 13.17
CA ASP A 17 -8.76 6.80 13.83
C ASP A 17 -8.33 5.45 14.40
N ALA A 18 -8.54 5.26 15.70
CA ALA A 18 -8.28 3.99 16.39
C ALA A 18 -8.99 2.80 15.73
N ARG A 19 -10.16 3.00 15.11
CA ARG A 19 -10.91 1.94 14.43
C ARG A 19 -10.24 1.62 13.09
N GLY A 20 -9.71 0.42 12.96
CA GLY A 20 -8.90 -0.01 11.82
C GLY A 20 -7.49 0.59 11.78
N GLY A 21 -7.13 1.41 12.78
CA GLY A 21 -5.83 2.07 12.84
C GLY A 21 -5.61 2.96 11.63
N GLN A 22 -6.69 3.60 11.17
CA GLN A 22 -6.78 4.25 9.87
C GLN A 22 -6.13 5.63 9.91
N ILE A 23 -5.34 5.94 8.89
CA ILE A 23 -4.90 7.31 8.61
C ILE A 23 -6.02 7.97 7.80
N THR A 24 -6.86 8.76 8.45
CA THR A 24 -8.03 9.38 7.81
C THR A 24 -7.69 10.67 7.10
N ARG A 25 -6.56 11.32 7.43
CA ARG A 25 -6.09 12.51 6.73
C ARG A 25 -4.58 12.55 6.73
N LEU A 26 -4.02 12.92 5.59
CA LEU A 26 -2.62 13.29 5.43
C LEU A 26 -2.62 14.61 4.67
N THR A 27 -2.19 15.68 5.33
CA THR A 27 -2.09 17.02 4.74
C THR A 27 -0.64 17.45 4.76
N ILE A 28 -0.10 17.81 3.59
CA ILE A 28 1.25 18.36 3.44
C ILE A 28 1.14 19.77 2.90
N THR A 29 1.87 20.71 3.48
CA THR A 29 2.05 22.05 2.94
C THR A 29 3.37 22.09 2.19
N ASP A 30 3.32 22.29 0.88
CA ASP A 30 4.50 22.35 0.02
C ASP A 30 4.37 23.53 -0.95
N GLU A 31 5.41 24.36 -1.06
CA GLU A 31 5.42 25.59 -1.88
C GLU A 31 4.19 26.51 -1.64
N GLY A 32 3.68 26.53 -0.41
CA GLY A 32 2.51 27.33 -0.01
C GLY A 32 1.15 26.70 -0.34
N ALA A 33 1.11 25.55 -1.02
CA ALA A 33 -0.11 24.79 -1.30
C ALA A 33 -0.35 23.70 -0.25
N ALA A 34 -1.61 23.53 0.17
CA ALA A 34 -2.02 22.42 1.03
C ALA A 34 -2.50 21.24 0.15
N ILE A 35 -1.86 20.08 0.32
CA ILE A 35 -2.09 18.87 -0.46
C ILE A 35 -2.68 17.80 0.46
N SER A 36 -3.81 17.23 0.09
CA SER A 36 -4.45 16.12 0.82
C SER A 36 -4.85 15.02 -0.18
N PRO A 37 -3.99 14.01 -0.39
CA PRO A 37 -4.18 13.07 -1.50
C PRO A 37 -5.15 11.93 -1.20
N LEU A 38 -5.47 11.68 0.07
CA LEU A 38 -6.24 10.50 0.47
C LEU A 38 -7.73 10.61 0.11
N HIS A 39 -8.28 9.52 -0.40
CA HIS A 39 -9.69 9.35 -0.77
C HIS A 39 -10.54 8.89 0.42
N HIS A 40 -11.83 9.22 0.41
CA HIS A 40 -12.84 8.69 1.33
C HIS A 40 -14.09 8.33 0.55
N ALA A 41 -14.67 7.19 0.89
CA ALA A 41 -15.89 6.73 0.28
C ALA A 41 -17.06 7.70 0.56
N PRO A 42 -18.01 7.85 -0.38
CA PRO A 42 -19.05 8.87 -0.31
C PRO A 42 -20.26 8.48 0.54
N TRP A 43 -20.17 7.41 1.32
CA TRP A 43 -21.27 6.90 2.16
C TRP A 43 -20.97 7.10 3.65
N THR A 44 -22.04 7.09 4.43
CA THR A 44 -22.01 7.09 5.89
C THR A 44 -21.91 5.67 6.44
N GLU A 45 -21.55 5.52 7.73
CA GLU A 45 -21.43 4.20 8.37
C GLU A 45 -22.78 3.43 8.34
N ASP A 46 -23.91 4.13 8.42
CA ASP A 46 -25.26 3.54 8.48
C ASP A 46 -25.78 3.02 7.12
N GLU A 47 -25.19 3.49 6.01
CA GLU A 47 -25.51 3.01 4.66
C GLU A 47 -24.83 1.66 4.36
N VAL A 48 -23.87 1.25 5.18
CA VAL A 48 -23.09 0.02 4.97
C VAL A 48 -23.82 -1.17 5.59
N PRO A 49 -24.07 -2.24 4.81
CA PRO A 49 -24.73 -3.44 5.32
C PRO A 49 -24.04 -4.03 6.54
N ALA A 50 -24.81 -4.57 7.48
CA ALA A 50 -24.31 -5.04 8.78
C ALA A 50 -23.30 -6.19 8.64
N GLU A 51 -23.44 -7.01 7.61
CA GLU A 51 -22.58 -8.14 7.25
C GLU A 51 -21.29 -7.72 6.53
N ALA A 52 -21.19 -6.49 6.05
CA ALA A 52 -19.98 -6.01 5.40
C ALA A 52 -18.82 -5.92 6.42
N PRO A 53 -17.57 -6.19 5.98
CA PRO A 53 -16.39 -6.00 6.82
C PRO A 53 -16.36 -4.60 7.47
N PRO A 54 -16.06 -4.49 8.78
CA PRO A 54 -16.13 -3.22 9.51
C PRO A 54 -15.40 -2.03 8.90
N HIS A 55 -14.26 -2.26 8.22
CA HIS A 55 -13.52 -1.18 7.56
C HIS A 55 -14.34 -0.51 6.43
N GLN A 56 -15.28 -1.21 5.80
CA GLN A 56 -16.10 -0.63 4.73
C GLN A 56 -16.99 0.52 5.21
N ARG A 57 -17.35 0.55 6.50
CA ARG A 57 -18.11 1.65 7.12
C ARG A 57 -17.40 3.00 7.00
N ARG A 58 -16.07 2.97 6.98
CA ARG A 58 -15.19 4.15 6.93
C ARG A 58 -14.14 4.01 5.84
N LEU A 59 -14.50 3.41 4.71
CA LEU A 59 -13.58 3.11 3.64
C LEU A 59 -12.90 4.41 3.17
N GLY A 60 -11.60 4.55 3.41
CA GLY A 60 -10.82 5.72 3.00
C GLY A 60 -9.41 5.69 3.55
N GLY A 61 -8.62 6.71 3.25
CA GLY A 61 -7.35 6.91 3.92
C GLY A 61 -6.29 5.86 3.59
N ASP A 62 -5.54 5.44 4.60
CA ASP A 62 -4.63 4.29 4.56
C ASP A 62 -4.78 3.46 5.83
N PHE A 63 -4.67 2.14 5.72
CA PHE A 63 -4.66 1.21 6.86
C PHE A 63 -3.78 0.01 6.54
N LEU A 64 -3.43 -0.77 7.58
CA LEU A 64 -2.69 -2.01 7.38
C LEU A 64 -3.65 -3.15 7.08
N ALA A 65 -3.43 -3.84 5.96
CA ALA A 65 -4.08 -5.10 5.64
C ALA A 65 -3.17 -6.26 6.08
N ALA A 66 -3.59 -6.97 7.14
CA ALA A 66 -2.85 -8.10 7.70
C ALA A 66 -3.84 -9.15 8.28
N PRO A 67 -4.16 -10.22 7.52
CA PRO A 67 -3.69 -10.49 6.16
C PRO A 67 -4.27 -9.53 5.10
N MET A 68 -3.55 -9.32 4.00
CA MET A 68 -4.08 -8.76 2.76
C MET A 68 -4.96 -9.81 2.06
N GLY A 69 -6.25 -9.50 1.90
CA GLY A 69 -7.26 -10.44 1.37
C GLY A 69 -8.25 -10.92 2.43
N ALA A 70 -8.99 -11.99 2.12
CA ALA A 70 -10.05 -12.51 2.99
C ALA A 70 -9.50 -13.16 4.26
N SER A 71 -10.24 -13.03 5.37
CA SER A 71 -9.90 -13.67 6.65
C SER A 71 -11.15 -13.90 7.50
N PRO A 72 -11.07 -14.71 8.58
CA PRO A 72 -12.17 -14.84 9.56
C PRO A 72 -12.57 -13.52 10.23
N ALA A 73 -11.67 -12.54 10.30
CA ALA A 73 -11.93 -11.20 10.84
C ALA A 73 -12.51 -10.23 9.78
N GLY A 74 -12.94 -10.75 8.63
CA GLY A 74 -13.35 -9.97 7.46
C GLY A 74 -12.20 -9.72 6.49
N LEU A 75 -12.53 -9.10 5.35
CA LEU A 75 -11.57 -8.66 4.34
C LEU A 75 -10.54 -7.70 4.97
N HIS A 76 -9.25 -7.96 4.70
CA HIS A 76 -8.05 -7.27 5.21
C HIS A 76 -7.69 -7.51 6.69
N GLY A 77 -8.35 -8.47 7.34
CA GLY A 77 -7.89 -8.97 8.64
C GLY A 77 -8.25 -8.09 9.83
N LEU A 78 -7.80 -8.53 11.02
CA LEU A 78 -8.05 -7.82 12.27
C LEU A 78 -7.37 -6.44 12.29
N ALA A 79 -6.23 -6.27 11.62
CA ALA A 79 -5.54 -4.99 11.57
C ALA A 79 -6.41 -3.87 10.95
N ALA A 80 -7.16 -4.19 9.90
CA ALA A 80 -8.06 -3.25 9.22
C ALA A 80 -9.44 -3.11 9.89
N ASN A 81 -9.92 -4.16 10.57
CA ASN A 81 -11.29 -4.21 11.10
C ASN A 81 -11.39 -4.05 12.63
N GLY A 82 -10.28 -4.19 13.35
CA GLY A 82 -10.21 -4.13 14.80
C GLY A 82 -10.02 -2.72 15.37
N THR A 83 -9.74 -2.64 16.66
CA THR A 83 -9.50 -1.38 17.36
C THR A 83 -8.04 -1.30 17.79
N TRP A 84 -7.42 -0.15 17.57
CA TRP A 84 -6.07 0.17 18.01
C TRP A 84 -6.11 1.08 19.22
N VAL A 85 -5.30 0.79 20.22
CA VAL A 85 -5.21 1.54 21.47
C VAL A 85 -3.97 2.44 21.41
N PRO A 86 -4.12 3.77 21.28
CA PRO A 86 -2.99 4.68 21.33
C PRO A 86 -2.25 4.57 22.67
N THR A 87 -0.92 4.63 22.62
CA THR A 87 -0.04 4.60 23.80
C THR A 87 0.83 5.86 23.86
N PRO A 88 1.34 6.23 25.05
CA PRO A 88 2.27 7.37 25.17
C PRO A 88 3.48 7.22 24.24
N ALA A 89 3.78 8.28 23.50
CA ALA A 89 4.91 8.38 22.58
C ALA A 89 5.53 9.78 22.66
N GLY A 90 6.76 9.91 22.17
CA GLY A 90 7.45 11.20 22.12
C GLY A 90 6.83 12.17 21.10
N PRO A 91 7.24 13.45 21.12
CA PRO A 91 6.80 14.44 20.14
C PRO A 91 7.04 13.96 18.71
N GLY A 92 6.11 14.22 17.79
CA GLY A 92 6.26 13.80 16.40
C GLY A 92 6.03 12.31 16.15
N ILE A 93 5.55 11.55 17.15
CA ILE A 93 5.26 10.11 17.04
C ILE A 93 3.87 9.80 17.57
N LEU A 94 3.13 8.96 16.86
CA LEU A 94 1.94 8.27 17.35
C LEU A 94 2.24 6.77 17.40
N ARG A 95 2.00 6.14 18.56
CA ARG A 95 2.11 4.69 18.73
C ARG A 95 0.75 4.13 19.13
N ALA A 96 0.36 3.01 18.55
CA ALA A 96 -0.86 2.30 18.94
C ALA A 96 -0.66 0.78 18.88
N ILE A 97 -1.37 0.06 19.74
CA ILE A 97 -1.33 -1.42 19.80
C ILE A 97 -2.70 -1.95 19.38
N LEU A 98 -2.73 -2.92 18.47
CA LEU A 98 -3.97 -3.57 18.07
C LEU A 98 -4.56 -4.37 19.25
N SER A 99 -5.86 -4.22 19.51
CA SER A 99 -6.58 -5.10 20.43
C SER A 99 -6.79 -6.47 19.78
N GLY A 100 -6.10 -7.48 20.32
CA GLY A 100 -6.06 -8.84 19.79
C GLY A 100 -4.76 -9.12 19.05
N GLU A 101 -4.70 -10.27 18.38
CA GLU A 101 -3.46 -10.79 17.79
C GLU A 101 -3.67 -11.14 16.32
N VAL A 102 -2.61 -11.03 15.53
CA VAL A 102 -2.57 -11.48 14.13
C VAL A 102 -1.65 -12.69 14.04
N GLN A 103 -2.22 -13.88 13.85
CA GLN A 103 -1.49 -15.17 13.88
C GLN A 103 -0.59 -15.33 15.13
N GLY A 104 -1.11 -14.92 16.30
CA GLY A 104 -0.41 -14.97 17.58
C GLY A 104 0.61 -13.85 17.80
N ALA A 105 0.78 -12.91 16.84
CA ALA A 105 1.64 -11.74 17.03
C ALA A 105 0.85 -10.59 17.66
N THR A 106 1.46 -9.94 18.64
CA THR A 106 1.04 -8.59 19.06
C THR A 106 1.46 -7.60 17.98
N LEU A 107 0.54 -6.73 17.58
CA LEU A 107 0.79 -5.77 16.51
C LEU A 107 0.86 -4.34 17.03
N VAL A 108 1.99 -3.67 16.78
CA VAL A 108 2.21 -2.26 17.11
C VAL A 108 2.32 -1.44 15.83
N LYS A 109 1.59 -0.32 15.75
CA LYS A 109 1.69 0.69 14.70
C LYS A 109 2.42 1.89 15.27
N GLU A 110 3.39 2.39 14.52
CA GLU A 110 4.07 3.64 14.76
C GLU A 110 3.98 4.52 13.52
N LEU A 111 3.48 5.74 13.73
CA LEU A 111 3.45 6.80 12.76
C LEU A 111 4.39 7.88 13.25
N SER A 112 5.19 8.46 12.36
CA SER A 112 6.03 9.60 12.72
C SER A 112 6.15 10.60 11.58
N VAL A 113 6.36 11.85 11.95
CA VAL A 113 6.59 12.98 11.03
C VAL A 113 7.81 13.77 11.50
N SER A 114 8.41 14.51 10.58
CA SER A 114 9.53 15.41 10.84
C SER A 114 9.18 16.79 10.32
N ASP A 115 9.69 17.82 10.96
CA ASP A 115 9.63 19.18 10.45
C ASP A 115 10.19 19.22 9.02
N ASP A 116 9.45 19.91 8.13
CA ASP A 116 9.83 20.20 6.75
C ASP A 116 9.99 18.95 5.84
N HIS A 117 9.69 17.74 6.34
CA HIS A 117 9.61 16.52 5.54
C HIS A 117 8.16 16.36 4.99
N PRO A 118 7.97 16.21 3.67
CA PRO A 118 6.63 15.99 3.09
C PRO A 118 6.17 14.53 3.21
N PHE A 119 6.60 13.83 4.28
CA PHE A 119 6.52 12.39 4.40
C PHE A 119 5.99 11.94 5.77
N LEU A 120 4.99 11.08 5.74
CA LEU A 120 4.56 10.24 6.85
C LEU A 120 5.35 8.93 6.83
N TYR A 121 6.05 8.66 7.93
CA TYR A 121 6.82 7.46 8.16
C TYR A 121 5.99 6.45 8.94
N GLN A 122 5.74 5.28 8.35
CA GLN A 122 4.93 4.21 8.95
C GLN A 122 5.79 2.99 9.25
N ARG A 123 5.59 2.42 10.44
CA ARG A 123 6.19 1.16 10.88
C ARG A 123 5.16 0.31 11.61
N HIS A 124 5.10 -0.96 11.25
CA HIS A 124 4.30 -1.97 11.94
C HIS A 124 5.22 -3.06 12.48
N LEU A 125 5.09 -3.38 13.76
CA LEU A 125 5.89 -4.38 14.46
C LEU A 125 4.99 -5.57 14.80
N PHE A 126 5.29 -6.72 14.21
CA PHE A 126 4.71 -7.99 14.59
C PHE A 126 5.63 -8.63 15.63
N ILE A 127 5.21 -8.66 16.88
CA ILE A 127 6.00 -9.17 18.02
C ILE A 127 5.51 -10.57 18.36
N GLY A 128 6.37 -11.58 18.17
CA GLY A 128 6.00 -12.99 18.27
C GLY A 128 5.18 -13.48 17.07
N GLY A 129 4.33 -14.48 17.31
CA GLY A 129 3.49 -15.11 16.31
C GLY A 129 4.20 -16.16 15.45
N THR A 130 3.43 -16.93 14.68
CA THR A 130 3.96 -18.03 13.86
C THR A 130 3.35 -18.00 12.47
N GLY A 131 4.02 -18.64 11.51
CA GLY A 131 3.49 -18.78 10.15
C GLY A 131 3.88 -17.64 9.23
N SER A 132 3.17 -17.53 8.12
CA SER A 132 3.37 -16.48 7.11
C SER A 132 2.02 -15.97 6.62
N LEU A 133 1.96 -14.67 6.34
CA LEU A 133 0.74 -14.01 5.92
C LEU A 133 1.00 -12.94 4.85
N PRO A 134 0.03 -12.71 3.95
CA PRO A 134 0.13 -11.62 2.99
C PRO A 134 -0.06 -10.30 3.75
N VAL A 135 0.78 -9.29 3.51
CA VAL A 135 0.70 -7.99 4.20
C VAL A 135 0.90 -6.86 3.21
N SER A 136 0.10 -5.80 3.37
CA SER A 136 0.24 -4.56 2.62
C SER A 136 -0.30 -3.37 3.41
N ASN A 137 0.17 -2.16 3.13
CA ASN A 137 -0.64 -0.96 3.38
C ASN A 137 -1.80 -0.89 2.38
N HIS A 138 -2.74 0.03 2.57
CA HIS A 138 -3.92 0.17 1.71
C HIS A 138 -4.25 1.65 1.47
N ALA A 139 -3.31 2.39 0.87
CA ALA A 139 -3.46 3.84 0.69
C ALA A 139 -4.38 4.14 -0.47
N MET A 140 -5.50 4.81 -0.22
CA MET A 140 -6.51 5.13 -1.23
C MET A 140 -6.34 6.58 -1.65
N ILE A 141 -6.04 6.80 -2.92
CA ILE A 141 -5.70 8.11 -3.47
C ILE A 141 -6.88 8.66 -4.27
N SER A 142 -7.22 9.91 -4.00
CA SER A 142 -8.29 10.63 -4.68
C SER A 142 -7.79 11.14 -6.03
N VAL A 143 -8.39 10.64 -7.10
CA VAL A 143 -8.04 10.91 -8.51
C VAL A 143 -9.30 11.24 -9.35
N PRO A 144 -10.18 12.15 -8.89
CA PRO A 144 -11.46 12.44 -9.58
C PRO A 144 -11.26 13.03 -10.97
N ASN A 145 -10.11 13.66 -11.22
CA ASN A 145 -9.75 14.28 -12.50
C ASN A 145 -8.81 13.41 -13.36
N GLY A 146 -8.63 12.14 -12.99
CA GLY A 146 -7.65 11.24 -13.58
C GLY A 146 -6.27 11.35 -12.91
N ALA A 147 -5.37 10.45 -13.28
CA ALA A 147 -3.99 10.45 -12.80
C ALA A 147 -3.03 9.81 -13.80
N LYS A 148 -1.75 10.19 -13.70
CA LYS A 148 -0.64 9.48 -14.36
C LYS A 148 0.10 8.66 -13.31
N LEU A 149 0.34 7.39 -13.62
CA LEU A 149 0.97 6.43 -12.71
C LEU A 149 2.37 6.08 -13.21
N SER A 150 3.33 6.06 -12.30
CA SER A 150 4.70 5.64 -12.58
C SER A 150 5.21 4.82 -11.41
N PHE A 151 6.10 3.87 -11.70
CA PHE A 151 6.57 2.93 -10.71
C PHE A 151 8.05 2.65 -10.92
N SER A 152 8.71 2.26 -9.84
CA SER A 152 9.96 1.49 -9.86
C SER A 152 9.88 0.29 -10.81
N ARG A 153 11.03 -0.14 -11.34
CA ARG A 153 11.13 -1.18 -12.38
C ARG A 153 10.41 -2.46 -11.95
N LYS A 154 9.46 -2.90 -12.79
CA LYS A 154 8.68 -4.13 -12.60
C LYS A 154 9.14 -5.21 -13.58
N ARG A 155 9.01 -6.48 -13.19
CA ARG A 155 9.16 -7.62 -14.10
C ARG A 155 7.88 -7.84 -14.91
N TRP A 156 6.72 -7.82 -14.24
CA TRP A 156 5.40 -7.95 -14.88
C TRP A 156 4.27 -7.39 -14.02
N PHE A 157 3.11 -7.28 -14.65
CA PHE A 157 1.81 -6.95 -14.07
C PHE A 157 0.87 -8.14 -14.22
N GLU A 158 0.02 -8.38 -13.24
CA GLU A 158 -0.84 -9.56 -13.18
C GLU A 158 -2.13 -9.27 -12.41
N THR A 159 -3.27 -9.65 -12.98
CA THR A 159 -4.55 -9.55 -12.29
C THR A 159 -4.75 -10.70 -11.30
N LEU A 160 -5.80 -10.59 -10.48
CA LEU A 160 -6.33 -11.70 -9.71
C LEU A 160 -6.76 -12.88 -10.60
N ALA A 161 -7.00 -14.04 -9.97
CA ALA A 161 -7.50 -15.23 -10.66
C ALA A 161 -8.88 -14.98 -11.29
N GLU A 162 -9.71 -14.24 -10.57
CA GLU A 162 -11.06 -13.84 -10.97
C GLU A 162 -11.19 -12.31 -10.79
N PRO A 163 -12.05 -11.64 -11.56
CA PRO A 163 -12.33 -10.21 -11.35
C PRO A 163 -12.94 -9.96 -9.97
N LEU A 164 -12.78 -8.73 -9.46
CA LEU A 164 -13.36 -8.31 -8.18
C LEU A 164 -14.89 -8.50 -8.15
N GLU A 165 -15.55 -8.28 -9.30
CA GLU A 165 -16.97 -8.51 -9.50
C GLU A 165 -17.19 -9.55 -10.61
N ALA A 166 -17.15 -10.83 -10.25
CA ALA A 166 -17.38 -11.93 -11.19
C ALA A 166 -18.83 -12.07 -11.65
N ALA A 167 -19.80 -11.57 -10.87
CA ALA A 167 -21.21 -11.56 -11.24
C ALA A 167 -21.55 -10.28 -12.01
N PRO A 168 -21.93 -10.34 -13.30
CA PRO A 168 -22.22 -9.13 -14.10
C PRO A 168 -23.39 -8.29 -13.56
N THR A 169 -24.25 -8.88 -12.74
CA THR A 169 -25.37 -8.18 -12.08
C THR A 169 -24.94 -7.34 -10.88
N ARG A 170 -23.70 -7.51 -10.39
CA ARG A 170 -23.15 -6.79 -9.23
C ARG A 170 -22.15 -5.73 -9.64
N GLY A 171 -21.45 -5.93 -10.75
CA GLY A 171 -20.50 -4.97 -11.25
C GLY A 171 -19.77 -5.45 -12.49
N ARG A 172 -18.68 -4.75 -12.82
CA ARG A 172 -17.92 -4.97 -14.05
C ARG A 172 -16.44 -4.61 -13.89
N SER A 173 -15.61 -5.26 -14.70
CA SER A 173 -14.17 -5.07 -14.75
C SER A 173 -13.72 -4.79 -16.19
N ARG A 174 -12.70 -3.94 -16.35
CA ARG A 174 -12.17 -3.54 -17.66
C ARG A 174 -11.03 -4.45 -18.10
N LEU A 175 -10.18 -4.87 -17.17
CA LEU A 175 -9.02 -5.71 -17.46
C LEU A 175 -9.47 -7.15 -17.73
N ALA A 176 -8.67 -7.92 -18.47
CA ALA A 176 -8.91 -9.35 -18.60
C ALA A 176 -8.37 -10.11 -17.37
N TYR A 177 -9.12 -11.10 -16.89
CA TYR A 177 -8.78 -11.94 -15.74
C TYR A 177 -8.84 -13.44 -16.12
N PRO A 178 -7.94 -14.28 -15.59
CA PRO A 178 -6.61 -13.90 -15.13
C PRO A 178 -5.71 -13.50 -16.30
N ARG A 179 -4.86 -12.50 -16.14
CA ARG A 179 -3.83 -12.13 -17.13
C ARG A 179 -2.53 -11.70 -16.48
N ARG A 180 -1.42 -11.99 -17.17
CA ARG A 180 -0.06 -11.52 -16.91
C ARG A 180 0.46 -10.80 -18.15
N SER A 181 1.13 -9.66 -17.98
CA SER A 181 1.81 -8.92 -19.05
C SER A 181 3.07 -8.26 -18.51
N GLU A 182 4.15 -8.24 -19.30
CA GLU A 182 5.35 -7.46 -18.98
C GLU A 182 5.19 -5.98 -19.36
N ASP A 183 4.31 -5.68 -20.32
CA ASP A 183 4.03 -4.31 -20.77
C ASP A 183 2.77 -3.75 -20.09
N PRO A 184 2.90 -2.78 -19.17
CA PRO A 184 1.76 -2.08 -18.57
C PRO A 184 1.09 -1.06 -19.51
N ALA A 185 1.73 -0.62 -20.60
CA ALA A 185 1.13 0.34 -21.53
C ALA A 185 0.07 -0.30 -22.44
N GLU A 186 0.18 -1.62 -22.67
CA GLU A 186 -0.75 -2.42 -23.48
C GLU A 186 -1.29 -3.63 -22.70
N PHE A 187 -1.76 -3.42 -21.47
CA PHE A 187 -2.28 -4.52 -20.66
C PHE A 187 -3.58 -5.10 -21.26
N PRO A 188 -3.74 -6.44 -21.36
CA PRO A 188 -4.92 -7.04 -21.98
C PRO A 188 -6.25 -6.66 -21.30
N ALA A 189 -7.22 -6.25 -22.11
CA ALA A 189 -8.55 -5.87 -21.66
C ALA A 189 -9.59 -6.98 -21.89
N ALA A 190 -10.68 -6.98 -21.13
CA ALA A 190 -11.72 -8.02 -21.20
C ALA A 190 -12.46 -8.09 -22.55
N ASP A 191 -12.54 -6.98 -23.27
CA ASP A 191 -13.16 -6.86 -24.60
C ASP A 191 -12.20 -7.23 -25.76
N GLY A 192 -10.99 -7.71 -25.44
CA GLY A 192 -9.95 -8.05 -26.42
C GLY A 192 -9.08 -6.88 -26.86
N GLY A 193 -9.32 -5.66 -26.36
CA GLY A 193 -8.45 -4.51 -26.55
C GLY A 193 -7.28 -4.47 -25.56
N SER A 194 -6.67 -3.30 -25.42
CA SER A 194 -5.62 -3.02 -24.43
C SER A 194 -5.97 -1.82 -23.54
N VAL A 195 -5.41 -1.81 -22.33
CA VAL A 195 -5.52 -0.74 -21.33
C VAL A 195 -4.11 -0.29 -20.94
N ASN A 196 -3.93 1.02 -20.89
CA ASN A 196 -2.68 1.59 -20.39
C ASN A 196 -2.74 1.80 -18.86
N LEU A 197 -2.02 0.97 -18.12
CA LEU A 197 -1.98 1.01 -16.66
C LEU A 197 -1.28 2.26 -16.10
N HIS A 198 -0.58 3.05 -16.91
CA HIS A 198 -0.01 4.33 -16.50
C HIS A 198 -1.05 5.47 -16.40
N ARG A 199 -2.33 5.19 -16.65
CA ARG A 199 -3.39 6.21 -16.64
C ARG A 199 -4.59 5.74 -15.84
N TYR A 200 -5.09 6.60 -14.97
CA TYR A 200 -6.41 6.44 -14.36
C TYR A 200 -7.40 7.42 -15.02
N PRO A 201 -8.64 7.02 -15.32
CA PRO A 201 -9.21 5.68 -15.10
C PRO A 201 -8.82 4.69 -16.22
N TRP A 202 -8.90 3.39 -15.93
CA TRP A 202 -8.74 2.32 -16.92
C TRP A 202 -9.99 2.13 -17.80
N GLY A 203 -11.15 2.52 -17.26
CA GLY A 203 -12.42 2.52 -17.97
C GLY A 203 -13.54 3.17 -17.15
N ASP A 204 -14.67 3.41 -17.81
CA ASP A 204 -15.83 4.08 -17.21
C ASP A 204 -16.64 3.12 -16.35
N ALA A 205 -16.89 3.43 -15.07
CA ALA A 205 -17.73 2.60 -14.19
C ALA A 205 -17.23 1.15 -14.07
N HIS A 206 -15.94 0.96 -13.75
CA HIS A 206 -15.32 -0.36 -13.54
C HIS A 206 -14.63 -0.48 -12.18
N GLU A 207 -14.54 -1.72 -11.70
CA GLU A 207 -13.67 -2.12 -10.59
C GLU A 207 -12.62 -3.11 -11.09
N ASP A 208 -11.36 -2.81 -10.82
CA ASP A 208 -10.25 -3.64 -11.27
C ASP A 208 -9.16 -3.74 -10.22
N PHE A 209 -8.37 -4.82 -10.30
CA PHE A 209 -7.24 -5.08 -9.45
C PHE A 209 -6.09 -5.67 -10.27
N VAL A 210 -4.93 -5.02 -10.20
CA VAL A 210 -3.70 -5.52 -10.83
C VAL A 210 -2.53 -5.39 -9.86
N SER A 211 -1.73 -6.44 -9.79
CA SER A 211 -0.51 -6.52 -8.99
C SER A 211 0.69 -6.40 -9.93
N ALA A 212 1.74 -5.72 -9.50
CA ALA A 212 2.99 -5.56 -10.23
C ALA A 212 4.13 -6.11 -9.38
N VAL A 213 4.95 -6.98 -9.97
CA VAL A 213 6.07 -7.62 -9.27
C VAL A 213 7.36 -6.86 -9.55
N GLU A 214 8.04 -6.49 -8.48
CA GLU A 214 9.27 -5.72 -8.51
C GLU A 214 10.42 -6.49 -9.18
N ASP A 215 11.30 -5.76 -9.89
CA ASP A 215 12.60 -6.29 -10.29
C ASP A 215 13.45 -6.65 -9.03
N PRO A 216 13.99 -7.87 -8.89
CA PRO A 216 14.82 -8.28 -7.76
C PRO A 216 16.04 -7.40 -7.52
N ALA A 217 16.53 -6.70 -8.55
CA ALA A 217 17.63 -5.75 -8.42
C ALA A 217 17.20 -4.43 -7.74
N SER A 218 15.92 -4.10 -7.74
CA SER A 218 15.39 -2.89 -7.10
C SER A 218 15.57 -2.96 -5.58
N ARG A 219 16.22 -1.92 -5.02
CA ARG A 219 16.35 -1.74 -3.56
C ARG A 219 15.21 -0.87 -3.02
N LEU A 220 15.00 0.28 -3.64
CA LEU A 220 13.89 1.20 -3.35
C LEU A 220 12.72 0.86 -4.27
N GLY A 221 11.63 0.38 -3.70
CA GLY A 221 10.35 0.30 -4.39
C GLY A 221 9.60 1.61 -4.23
N TRP A 222 9.07 2.14 -5.33
CA TRP A 222 8.28 3.36 -5.35
C TRP A 222 7.12 3.30 -6.33
N THR A 223 6.06 4.02 -5.98
CA THR A 223 4.88 4.32 -6.83
C THR A 223 4.57 5.80 -6.74
N ALA A 224 4.40 6.43 -7.89
CA ALA A 224 4.06 7.83 -8.07
C ALA A 224 2.68 7.97 -8.71
N VAL A 225 1.82 8.77 -8.10
CA VAL A 225 0.50 9.14 -8.64
C VAL A 225 0.48 10.64 -8.86
N VAL A 226 0.70 11.07 -10.11
CA VAL A 226 0.62 12.47 -10.49
C VAL A 226 -0.82 12.83 -10.77
N ARG A 227 -1.28 13.92 -10.16
CA ARG A 227 -2.63 14.47 -10.24
C ARG A 227 -2.56 15.86 -10.90
N PRO A 228 -2.56 15.93 -12.25
CA PRO A 228 -2.19 17.16 -12.95
C PRO A 228 -3.11 18.34 -12.64
N GLN A 229 -4.42 18.10 -12.49
CA GLN A 229 -5.41 19.14 -12.21
C GLN A 229 -5.30 19.65 -10.77
N GLU A 230 -5.04 18.75 -9.81
CA GLU A 230 -4.72 19.07 -8.42
C GLU A 230 -3.34 19.74 -8.29
N GLY A 231 -2.47 19.52 -9.27
CA GLY A 231 -1.14 20.09 -9.35
C GLY A 231 -0.14 19.42 -8.40
N ASP A 232 -0.36 18.17 -8.03
CA ASP A 232 0.51 17.48 -7.08
C ASP A 232 0.85 16.06 -7.53
N LEU A 233 1.74 15.45 -6.74
CA LEU A 233 2.20 14.09 -6.89
C LEU A 233 2.15 13.43 -5.51
N PHE A 234 1.47 12.28 -5.40
CA PHE A 234 1.58 11.38 -4.27
C PHE A 234 2.69 10.34 -4.50
N LEU A 235 3.45 10.02 -3.45
CA LEU A 235 4.50 9.02 -3.45
C LEU A 235 4.28 7.98 -2.35
N SER A 236 4.41 6.72 -2.73
CA SER A 236 4.56 5.59 -1.81
C SER A 236 5.96 4.99 -1.98
N LEU A 237 6.68 4.79 -0.88
CA LEU A 237 8.03 4.22 -0.86
C LEU A 237 8.12 3.05 0.11
N ARG A 238 8.93 2.06 -0.27
CA ARG A 238 9.16 0.83 0.48
C ARG A 238 10.53 0.22 0.21
N ASN A 239 10.94 -0.73 1.04
CA ASN A 239 12.02 -1.65 0.71
C ASN A 239 11.49 -2.75 -0.24
N ALA A 240 11.90 -2.67 -1.51
CA ALA A 240 11.45 -3.57 -2.57
C ALA A 240 11.81 -5.05 -2.33
N ARG A 241 12.86 -5.31 -1.55
CA ARG A 241 13.29 -6.68 -1.21
C ARG A 241 12.51 -7.30 -0.07
N ARG A 242 11.81 -6.49 0.72
CA ARG A 242 10.95 -6.95 1.81
C ARG A 242 9.47 -7.00 1.39
N LEU A 243 9.06 -6.08 0.52
CA LEU A 243 7.69 -5.94 0.03
C LEU A 243 7.73 -5.83 -1.51
N PRO A 244 7.81 -6.94 -2.26
CA PRO A 244 8.14 -6.92 -3.68
C PRO A 244 6.92 -6.69 -4.61
N MET A 245 5.77 -6.23 -4.10
CA MET A 245 4.53 -6.16 -4.89
C MET A 245 3.81 -4.82 -4.73
N THR A 246 3.63 -4.10 -5.84
CA THR A 246 2.69 -2.97 -5.90
C THR A 246 1.34 -3.48 -6.38
N MET A 247 0.29 -3.31 -5.61
CA MET A 247 -1.06 -3.65 -6.04
C MET A 247 -1.88 -2.37 -6.20
N LEU A 248 -2.65 -2.35 -7.28
CA LEU A 248 -3.44 -1.21 -7.70
C LEU A 248 -4.90 -1.62 -7.72
N TRP A 249 -5.68 -1.08 -6.78
CA TRP A 249 -7.12 -1.23 -6.77
C TRP A 249 -7.77 -0.02 -7.44
N HIS A 250 -8.30 -0.22 -8.64
CA HIS A 250 -9.04 0.80 -9.37
C HIS A 250 -10.52 0.72 -9.01
N SER A 251 -11.06 1.79 -8.45
CA SER A 251 -12.50 1.90 -8.17
C SER A 251 -13.07 3.16 -8.78
N ASN A 252 -13.95 2.98 -9.76
CA ASN A 252 -14.52 4.09 -10.51
C ASN A 252 -16.03 3.96 -10.76
N GLY A 253 -16.75 3.41 -9.78
CA GLY A 253 -18.21 3.33 -9.78
C GLY A 253 -18.73 2.06 -10.47
N GLY A 254 -17.94 0.99 -10.46
CA GLY A 254 -18.28 -0.26 -11.15
C GLY A 254 -19.10 -1.25 -10.35
N ARG A 255 -19.40 -0.99 -9.08
CA ARG A 255 -20.27 -1.83 -8.23
C ARG A 255 -21.66 -1.23 -8.08
N ASP A 256 -22.69 -2.01 -8.38
CA ASP A 256 -24.09 -1.55 -8.44
C ASP A 256 -24.87 -1.76 -7.15
N TYR A 257 -24.30 -2.47 -6.17
CA TYR A 257 -24.97 -2.83 -4.92
C TYR A 257 -24.50 -1.95 -3.74
N ALA A 258 -25.28 -1.91 -2.66
CA ALA A 258 -24.97 -1.11 -1.48
C ALA A 258 -23.67 -1.59 -0.77
N PRO A 259 -22.85 -0.68 -0.22
CA PRO A 259 -23.04 0.77 -0.17
C PRO A 259 -22.56 1.51 -1.43
N TRP A 260 -21.96 0.78 -2.37
CA TRP A 260 -21.30 1.32 -3.55
C TRP A 260 -22.28 2.07 -4.46
N ASN A 261 -23.35 1.41 -4.91
CA ASN A 261 -24.42 1.99 -5.74
C ASN A 261 -23.91 2.86 -6.90
N GLY A 262 -22.77 2.50 -7.51
CA GLY A 262 -22.11 3.28 -8.57
C GLY A 262 -21.56 4.66 -8.15
N ARG A 263 -21.45 4.94 -6.84
CA ARG A 263 -21.06 6.25 -6.29
C ARG A 263 -19.57 6.39 -5.97
N HIS A 264 -18.88 5.29 -5.65
CA HIS A 264 -17.45 5.34 -5.33
C HIS A 264 -16.61 5.53 -6.59
N ARG A 265 -16.16 6.76 -6.84
CA ARG A 265 -15.53 7.17 -8.09
C ARG A 265 -14.22 7.91 -7.83
N GLY A 266 -13.29 7.85 -8.77
CA GLY A 266 -12.03 8.58 -8.65
C GLY A 266 -11.16 8.09 -7.49
N CYS A 267 -11.11 6.79 -7.24
CA CYS A 267 -10.27 6.18 -6.21
C CYS A 267 -9.29 5.19 -6.82
N LEU A 268 -8.01 5.34 -6.46
CA LEU A 268 -6.95 4.38 -6.74
C LEU A 268 -6.31 3.92 -5.42
N GLY A 269 -6.46 2.65 -5.07
CA GLY A 269 -5.65 2.01 -4.05
C GLY A 269 -4.21 1.85 -4.56
N VAL A 270 -3.25 2.32 -3.77
CA VAL A 270 -1.81 2.11 -3.94
C VAL A 270 -1.33 1.31 -2.74
N GLU A 271 -1.13 0.03 -2.96
CA GLU A 271 -0.96 -0.97 -1.93
C GLU A 271 0.41 -1.61 -2.11
N GLU A 272 1.32 -1.40 -1.17
CA GLU A 272 2.69 -1.89 -1.27
C GLU A 272 2.91 -3.03 -0.27
N GLY A 273 3.23 -4.23 -0.74
CA GLY A 273 3.23 -5.39 0.13
C GLY A 273 4.02 -6.61 -0.34
N ALA A 274 3.89 -7.66 0.45
CA ALA A 274 4.23 -9.03 0.10
C ALA A 274 2.94 -9.85 0.23
N ALA A 275 2.25 -10.07 -0.89
CA ALA A 275 0.90 -10.61 -0.91
C ALA A 275 0.71 -11.56 -2.11
N LEU A 276 1.52 -12.62 -2.19
CA LEU A 276 1.48 -13.63 -3.26
C LEU A 276 0.06 -14.08 -3.67
N PRO A 277 -0.91 -14.29 -2.76
CA PRO A 277 -2.28 -14.66 -3.14
C PRO A 277 -3.00 -13.68 -4.08
N ASN A 278 -2.52 -12.43 -4.20
CA ASN A 278 -3.02 -11.42 -5.13
C ASN A 278 -2.45 -11.55 -6.56
N LEU A 279 -1.68 -12.60 -6.86
CA LEU A 279 -1.23 -12.97 -8.21
C LEU A 279 -2.03 -14.18 -8.72
N GLY A 280 -2.96 -13.95 -9.64
CA GLY A 280 -3.94 -14.97 -10.07
C GLY A 280 -3.37 -16.24 -10.72
N LEU A 281 -2.25 -16.09 -11.42
CA LEU A 281 -1.48 -17.14 -12.09
C LEU A 281 -0.25 -17.53 -11.25
N SER A 282 0.57 -16.55 -10.82
CA SER A 282 1.85 -16.80 -10.14
C SER A 282 1.68 -17.58 -8.84
N ALA A 283 0.60 -17.32 -8.09
CA ALA A 283 0.34 -17.99 -6.81
C ALA A 283 0.04 -19.49 -6.95
N ARG A 284 -0.19 -19.97 -8.18
CA ARG A 284 -0.50 -21.38 -8.49
C ARG A 284 0.71 -22.14 -9.04
N GLU A 285 1.82 -21.46 -9.28
CA GLU A 285 3.05 -22.06 -9.80
C GLU A 285 3.87 -22.71 -8.67
N THR A 286 4.78 -23.63 -8.99
CA THR A 286 5.64 -24.30 -8.00
C THR A 286 7.06 -24.52 -8.54
N PRO A 287 8.09 -23.88 -7.96
CA PRO A 287 7.99 -22.75 -7.03
C PRO A 287 7.29 -21.56 -7.69
N ASP A 288 6.66 -20.68 -6.90
CA ASP A 288 6.13 -19.44 -7.45
C ASP A 288 7.27 -18.51 -7.94
N PRO A 289 7.02 -17.63 -8.93
CA PRO A 289 8.03 -16.73 -9.50
C PRO A 289 8.72 -15.76 -8.54
N LEU A 290 8.14 -15.46 -7.37
CA LEU A 290 8.78 -14.61 -6.36
C LEU A 290 9.79 -15.45 -5.56
N THR A 291 9.37 -16.62 -5.06
CA THR A 291 10.24 -17.57 -4.38
C THR A 291 11.40 -18.01 -5.27
N ALA A 292 11.14 -18.31 -6.54
CA ALA A 292 12.18 -18.67 -7.52
C ALA A 292 13.23 -17.56 -7.72
N ALA A 293 12.85 -16.30 -7.49
CA ALA A 293 13.72 -15.14 -7.58
C ALA A 293 14.28 -14.68 -6.22
N GLY A 294 14.03 -15.42 -5.13
CA GLY A 294 14.46 -15.06 -3.78
C GLY A 294 13.73 -13.83 -3.19
N GLN A 295 12.58 -13.46 -3.75
CA GLN A 295 11.73 -12.38 -3.24
C GLN A 295 10.64 -12.96 -2.31
N PRO A 296 10.34 -12.32 -1.17
CA PRO A 296 9.32 -12.83 -0.26
C PRO A 296 7.91 -12.62 -0.82
N GLY A 297 7.19 -13.71 -1.10
CA GLY A 297 5.77 -13.66 -1.45
C GLY A 297 4.84 -13.35 -0.27
N LEU A 298 5.31 -13.57 0.96
CA LEU A 298 4.57 -13.36 2.21
C LEU A 298 5.51 -12.78 3.28
N VAL A 299 4.94 -12.17 4.32
CA VAL A 299 5.67 -11.84 5.55
C VAL A 299 5.68 -13.07 6.45
N THR A 300 6.86 -13.53 6.84
CA THR A 300 7.04 -14.64 7.80
C THR A 300 7.25 -14.08 9.21
N LEU A 301 6.45 -14.55 10.17
CA LEU A 301 6.53 -14.13 11.57
C LEU A 301 7.65 -14.86 12.31
N ASP A 302 8.22 -14.21 13.34
CA ASP A 302 9.24 -14.78 14.22
C ASP A 302 8.64 -15.02 15.61
N PRO A 303 8.49 -16.29 16.05
CA PRO A 303 7.89 -16.61 17.33
C PRO A 303 8.59 -15.98 18.53
N MET A 304 9.90 -15.78 18.45
CA MET A 304 10.73 -15.26 19.54
C MET A 304 11.23 -13.83 19.26
N GLY A 305 10.80 -13.23 18.15
CA GLY A 305 11.37 -11.99 17.64
C GLY A 305 10.35 -10.94 17.27
N THR A 306 10.79 -10.00 16.45
CA THR A 306 9.96 -8.93 15.92
C THR A 306 10.20 -8.80 14.43
N VAL A 307 9.13 -8.82 13.66
CA VAL A 307 9.15 -8.62 12.21
C VAL A 307 8.56 -7.26 11.92
N GLU A 308 9.26 -6.47 11.11
CA GLU A 308 8.86 -5.11 10.81
C GLU A 308 8.39 -4.95 9.36
N VAL A 309 7.32 -4.18 9.18
CA VAL A 309 6.82 -3.71 7.88
C VAL A 309 6.86 -2.19 7.88
N ARG A 310 7.57 -1.58 6.92
CA ARG A 310 7.79 -0.13 6.85
C ARG A 310 7.36 0.45 5.52
N HIS A 311 6.72 1.60 5.58
CA HIS A 311 6.28 2.39 4.43
C HIS A 311 6.56 3.86 4.66
N ILE A 312 6.71 4.61 3.57
CA ILE A 312 6.70 6.07 3.58
C ILE A 312 5.64 6.52 2.60
N LEU A 313 4.70 7.35 3.06
CA LEU A 313 3.73 8.03 2.21
C LEU A 313 4.01 9.52 2.20
N GLY A 314 3.90 10.17 1.06
CA GLY A 314 4.08 11.61 0.96
C GLY A 314 3.39 12.20 -0.25
N ALA A 315 3.37 13.53 -0.32
CA ALA A 315 2.94 14.24 -1.50
C ALA A 315 3.62 15.60 -1.61
N ILE A 316 3.81 16.08 -2.83
CA ILE A 316 4.49 17.33 -3.14
C ILE A 316 3.79 18.10 -4.24
N ARG A 317 4.00 19.41 -4.29
CA ARG A 317 3.62 20.25 -5.42
C ARG A 317 4.37 19.75 -6.66
N TRP A 318 3.62 19.51 -7.73
CA TRP A 318 4.17 19.00 -8.98
C TRP A 318 3.51 19.72 -10.16
N SER A 319 3.76 21.03 -10.24
CA SER A 319 3.15 21.94 -11.21
C SER A 319 3.43 21.58 -12.66
N ALA A 320 4.52 20.87 -12.93
CA ALA A 320 4.86 20.41 -14.26
C ALA A 320 3.86 19.39 -14.82
N GLY A 321 3.13 18.64 -13.96
CA GLY A 321 2.19 17.60 -14.39
C GLY A 321 2.84 16.47 -15.20
N GLN A 322 4.17 16.40 -15.22
CA GLN A 322 5.00 15.41 -15.90
C GLN A 322 4.83 14.04 -15.24
N ALA A 323 4.93 12.96 -16.02
CA ALA A 323 5.03 11.63 -15.42
C ALA A 323 6.36 11.52 -14.67
N VAL A 324 6.42 10.69 -13.62
CA VAL A 324 7.67 10.52 -12.85
C VAL A 324 8.53 9.49 -13.57
N ALA A 325 9.69 9.93 -14.05
CA ALA A 325 10.68 9.09 -14.70
C ALA A 325 11.61 8.39 -13.71
N GLY A 326 11.84 9.00 -12.54
CA GLY A 326 12.73 8.43 -11.54
C GLY A 326 12.50 8.95 -10.13
N VAL A 327 12.79 8.09 -9.15
CA VAL A 327 12.89 8.42 -7.74
C VAL A 327 14.18 7.83 -7.21
N MET A 328 15.07 8.68 -6.71
CA MET A 328 16.39 8.29 -6.23
C MET A 328 16.56 8.76 -4.77
N LEU A 329 17.06 7.88 -3.93
CA LEU A 329 17.40 8.18 -2.55
C LEU A 329 18.92 8.23 -2.41
N ASP A 330 19.45 9.36 -1.92
CA ASP A 330 20.86 9.56 -1.58
C ASP A 330 20.97 10.20 -0.20
N GLY A 331 21.47 9.43 0.78
CA GLY A 331 21.42 9.79 2.18
C GLY A 331 20.00 10.20 2.61
N ASP A 332 19.88 11.40 3.18
CA ASP A 332 18.61 12.00 3.65
C ASP A 332 17.94 12.89 2.58
N THR A 333 18.26 12.71 1.29
CA THR A 333 17.65 13.44 0.18
C THR A 333 16.96 12.49 -0.80
N LEU A 334 15.66 12.72 -1.02
CA LEU A 334 14.91 12.08 -2.10
C LEU A 334 14.87 13.02 -3.32
N THR A 335 15.35 12.56 -4.47
CA THR A 335 15.22 13.27 -5.75
C THR A 335 14.14 12.61 -6.59
N VAL A 336 13.17 13.40 -7.04
CA VAL A 336 12.09 12.98 -7.95
C VAL A 336 12.29 13.69 -9.28
N THR A 337 12.35 12.94 -10.37
CA THR A 337 12.54 13.46 -11.73
C THR A 337 11.35 13.15 -12.63
N GLY A 338 10.96 14.13 -13.44
CA GLY A 338 9.92 14.01 -14.45
C GLY A 338 10.46 13.56 -15.81
N ASP A 339 9.58 13.06 -16.67
CA ASP A 339 9.88 12.62 -18.03
C ASP A 339 10.34 13.74 -18.99
N TRP A 340 10.15 15.00 -18.60
CA TRP A 340 10.60 16.18 -19.35
C TRP A 340 11.41 17.16 -18.48
N GLY A 341 12.23 16.62 -17.59
CA GLY A 341 13.27 17.38 -16.87
C GLY A 341 12.80 18.15 -15.62
N ALA A 342 11.55 18.02 -15.19
CA ALA A 342 11.16 18.51 -13.86
C ALA A 342 11.95 17.77 -12.78
N GLU A 343 12.39 18.47 -11.73
CA GLU A 343 13.13 17.88 -10.63
C GLU A 343 12.70 18.50 -9.30
N ARG A 344 12.54 17.67 -8.26
CA ARG A 344 12.38 18.12 -6.87
C ARG A 344 13.34 17.33 -5.98
N LYS A 345 14.03 18.02 -5.07
CA LYS A 345 14.83 17.41 -4.00
C LYS A 345 14.14 17.67 -2.67
N LEU A 346 13.93 16.61 -1.90
CA LEU A 346 13.09 16.62 -0.70
C LEU A 346 13.87 16.02 0.48
N PRO A 347 13.77 16.62 1.68
CA PRO A 347 14.33 16.01 2.87
C PRO A 347 13.53 14.76 3.24
N ILE A 348 14.24 13.69 3.59
CA ILE A 348 13.68 12.39 3.97
C ILE A 348 14.57 11.72 5.02
N ARG A 349 14.02 10.81 5.82
CA ARG A 349 14.84 9.93 6.68
C ARG A 349 15.36 8.75 5.84
N GLY A 350 16.58 8.86 5.30
CA GLY A 350 17.15 7.89 4.36
C GLY A 350 17.26 6.48 4.91
N GLY A 351 17.60 6.35 6.19
CA GLY A 351 17.68 5.06 6.88
C GLY A 351 16.33 4.41 7.21
N TRP A 352 15.20 5.10 7.01
CA TRP A 352 13.89 4.61 7.48
C TRP A 352 13.49 3.28 6.84
N LEU A 353 13.73 3.08 5.56
CA LEU A 353 13.33 1.86 4.85
C LEU A 353 14.32 0.70 5.03
N GLY A 354 15.47 0.93 5.69
CA GLY A 354 16.48 -0.12 5.89
C GLY A 354 16.94 -0.74 4.58
N LEU A 355 17.31 0.10 3.59
CA LEU A 355 17.68 -0.35 2.24
C LEU A 355 19.10 -0.93 2.17
N GLU A 356 19.88 -0.81 3.23
CA GLU A 356 21.22 -1.37 3.32
C GLU A 356 21.17 -2.90 3.33
N ASP A 357 22.18 -3.51 2.71
CA ASP A 357 22.41 -4.95 2.76
C ASP A 357 22.80 -5.34 4.19
N THR A 358 21.84 -5.54 5.10
CA THR A 358 22.16 -6.24 6.34
C THR A 358 22.41 -7.71 5.96
N PRO A 359 23.61 -8.27 6.21
CA PRO A 359 23.80 -9.71 6.02
C PRO A 359 22.73 -10.43 6.83
N ALA A 360 22.04 -11.40 6.22
CA ALA A 360 21.17 -12.29 6.98
C ALA A 360 21.97 -12.80 8.19
N ALA A 361 21.43 -12.65 9.40
CA ALA A 361 22.03 -13.24 10.59
C ALA A 361 22.32 -14.71 10.25
N ALA A 362 23.59 -15.09 10.30
CA ALA A 362 24.00 -16.45 9.99
C ALA A 362 23.11 -17.40 10.80
N ALA A 363 22.53 -18.39 10.13
CA ALA A 363 21.78 -19.44 10.82
C ALA A 363 22.60 -19.90 12.03
N PRO A 364 21.99 -20.06 13.22
CA PRO A 364 22.72 -20.49 14.39
C PRO A 364 23.48 -21.76 14.00
N LYS A 365 24.82 -21.72 14.10
CA LYS A 365 25.64 -22.92 13.92
C LYS A 365 25.05 -23.96 14.85
N LYS A 366 24.61 -25.10 14.31
CA LYS A 366 24.28 -26.27 15.13
C LYS A 366 25.44 -26.44 16.10
N ALA A 367 25.15 -26.42 17.40
CA ALA A 367 26.14 -26.78 18.40
C ALA A 367 26.69 -28.15 18.00
N ALA A 368 28.00 -28.27 17.90
CA ALA A 368 28.63 -29.57 17.78
C ALA A 368 28.22 -30.35 19.03
N LEU A 369 27.46 -31.43 18.85
CA LEU A 369 27.25 -32.41 19.89
C LEU A 369 28.62 -33.04 20.16
N ASP A 370 29.21 -32.67 21.29
CA ASP A 370 30.32 -33.38 21.88
C ASP A 370 29.75 -34.71 22.42
N TRP A 371 30.17 -35.82 21.82
CA TRP A 371 29.70 -37.16 22.16
C TRP A 371 30.60 -37.86 23.19
N ASP A 372 31.55 -37.16 23.80
CA ASP A 372 32.39 -37.70 24.87
C ASP A 372 31.94 -37.20 26.25
N LEU A 373 30.88 -37.82 26.80
CA LEU A 373 30.63 -37.94 28.24
C LEU A 373 30.00 -39.30 28.59
#